data_AF-A0A7W8EMV3-F1
#
_entry.id   AF-A0A7W8EMV3-F1
#
_cell.length_a   1.000
_cell.length_b   1.000
_cell.length_c   1.000
_cell.angle_alpha   90.00
_cell.angle_beta   90.00
_cell.angle_gamma   90.00
#
_symmetry.space_group_name_H-M   'P 1'
#
loop_
_entity.id
_entity.type
_entity.pdbx_description
1 polymer ?
#
loop_
_entity_poly.entity_id
_entity_poly.type
_entity_poly.pdbx_seq_one_letter_code
_entity_poly.pdbx_strand_id
1 'polypeptide(L)'
;MPVNDARARCSGQEYELLLIAAELVVVAQYGSTRMLARKLRIPLAGAELFMDELERRGVVGPSTGAKARDVLVNPASLHDLLAGLRQRAAA
;
A
#
# COMPACT_ATOMS: atom_id res chain seq x y z
N MET A 1 11.35 23.21 9.69
CA MET A 1 11.05 22.01 8.89
C MET A 1 9.57 22.04 8.58
N PRO A 2 9.12 22.26 7.33
CA PRO A 2 7.70 22.22 7.05
C PRO A 2 7.24 20.78 7.29
N VAL A 3 6.35 20.63 8.26
CA VAL A 3 5.53 19.43 8.42
C VAL A 3 4.71 19.32 7.15
N ASN A 4 4.97 18.27 6.37
CA ASN A 4 4.22 17.96 5.16
C ASN A 4 2.81 17.50 5.60
N ASP A 5 1.96 18.45 5.95
CA ASP A 5 0.53 18.28 6.18
C ASP A 5 -0.18 18.05 4.83
N ALA A 6 0.16 16.94 4.19
CA ALA A 6 -0.56 16.43 3.03
C ALA A 6 -1.53 15.37 3.53
N ARG A 7 -2.73 15.80 3.92
CA ARG A 7 -3.92 14.94 3.79
C ARG A 7 -4.04 14.61 2.30
N ALA A 8 -3.35 13.55 1.87
CA ALA A 8 -3.21 13.08 0.50
C ALA A 8 -4.57 13.09 -0.21
N ARG A 9 -4.79 14.14 -0.99
CA ARG A 9 -5.85 14.22 -1.98
C ARG A 9 -5.18 14.01 -3.32
N CYS A 10 -5.19 12.77 -3.77
CA CYS A 10 -5.13 12.37 -5.17
C CYS A 10 -4.07 13.08 -6.03
N SER A 11 -2.81 13.16 -5.62
CA SER A 11 -1.74 13.44 -6.59
C SER A 11 -1.37 12.12 -7.29
N GLY A 12 -1.25 12.13 -8.62
CA GLY A 12 -0.97 10.90 -9.40
C GLY A 12 0.30 10.16 -8.94
N GLN A 13 1.26 10.86 -8.33
CA GLN A 13 2.48 10.28 -7.78
C GLN A 13 2.24 9.39 -6.56
N GLU A 14 1.34 9.77 -5.65
CA GLU A 14 0.99 8.96 -4.48
C GLU A 14 0.29 7.66 -4.91
N TYR A 15 -0.49 7.73 -6.00
CA TYR A 15 -1.15 6.57 -6.56
C TYR A 15 -0.17 5.55 -7.16
N GLU A 16 0.83 6.03 -7.89
CA GLU A 16 1.92 5.18 -8.38
C GLU A 16 2.69 4.52 -7.22
N LEU A 17 2.96 5.27 -6.14
CA LEU A 17 3.59 4.71 -4.94
C LEU A 17 2.72 3.65 -4.27
N LEU A 18 1.40 3.80 -4.26
CA LEU A 18 0.47 2.80 -3.75
C LEU A 18 0.52 1.50 -4.59
N LEU A 19 0.60 1.60 -5.92
CA LEU A 19 0.73 0.43 -6.80
C LEU A 19 2.03 -0.34 -6.50
N ILE A 20 3.14 0.38 -6.37
CA ILE A 20 4.44 -0.20 -6.02
C ILE A 20 4.39 -0.81 -4.61
N ALA A 21 3.71 -0.16 -3.66
CA ALA A 21 3.51 -0.70 -2.31
C ALA A 21 2.72 -2.03 -2.33
N ALA A 22 1.65 -2.09 -3.11
CA ALA A 22 0.82 -3.28 -3.27
C ALA A 22 1.65 -4.45 -3.81
N GLU A 23 2.41 -4.20 -4.88
CA GLU A 23 3.33 -5.17 -5.47
C GLU A 23 4.35 -5.67 -4.46
N LEU A 24 5.01 -4.76 -3.74
CA LEU A 24 6.00 -5.13 -2.72
C LEU A 24 5.40 -6.01 -1.62
N VAL A 25 4.22 -5.67 -1.11
CA VAL A 25 3.56 -6.44 -0.05
C VAL A 25 3.16 -7.82 -0.55
N VAL A 26 2.60 -7.90 -1.76
CA VAL A 26 2.16 -9.16 -2.37
C VAL A 26 3.35 -10.05 -2.74
N VAL A 27 4.41 -9.51 -3.33
CA VAL A 27 5.62 -10.30 -3.66
C VAL A 27 6.35 -10.74 -2.40
N ALA A 28 6.48 -9.87 -1.41
CA ALA A 28 7.14 -10.21 -0.15
C ALA A 28 6.29 -11.11 0.77
N GLN A 29 4.99 -11.22 0.50
CA GLN A 29 4.00 -11.87 1.37
C GLN A 29 4.13 -11.38 2.83
N TYR A 30 4.43 -10.10 3.00
CA TYR A 30 4.75 -9.50 4.29
C TYR A 30 4.21 -8.07 4.38
N GLY A 31 3.06 -7.90 5.04
CA GLY A 31 2.39 -6.61 5.21
C GLY A 31 2.97 -5.75 6.34
N SER A 32 4.22 -5.30 6.23
CA SER A 32 4.84 -4.43 7.25
C SER A 32 4.95 -2.98 6.81
N THR A 33 4.39 -2.07 7.61
CA THR A 33 4.44 -0.63 7.36
C THR A 33 5.86 -0.05 7.38
N ARG A 34 6.72 -0.56 8.27
CA ARG A 34 8.14 -0.16 8.32
C ARG A 34 8.91 -0.62 7.09
N MET A 35 8.57 -1.78 6.51
CA MET A 35 9.16 -2.25 5.27
C MET A 35 8.85 -1.25 4.14
N LEU A 36 7.58 -0.86 4.00
CA LEU A 36 7.14 0.11 2.99
C LEU A 36 7.81 1.47 3.16
N ALA A 37 7.84 2.00 4.38
CA ALA A 37 8.51 3.28 4.67
C ALA A 37 9.99 3.27 4.24
N ARG A 38 10.71 2.17 4.49
CA ARG A 38 12.12 2.03 4.09
C ARG A 38 12.31 1.81 2.58
N LYS A 39 11.45 1.01 1.95
CA LYS A 39 11.55 0.65 0.52
C LYS A 39 11.16 1.81 -0.38
N LEU A 40 10.10 2.52 -0.03
CA LEU A 40 9.57 3.65 -0.81
C LEU A 40 10.15 5.00 -0.37
N ARG A 41 10.96 5.02 0.70
CA ARG A 41 11.54 6.24 1.29
C ARG A 41 10.48 7.28 1.67
N ILE A 42 9.33 6.82 2.15
CA ILE A 42 8.20 7.64 2.59
C ILE A 42 8.12 7.68 4.13
N PRO A 43 7.50 8.72 4.72
CA PRO A 43 7.24 8.74 6.16
C PRO A 43 6.35 7.56 6.59
N LEU A 44 6.51 7.12 7.84
CA LEU A 44 5.73 6.00 8.40
C LEU A 44 4.21 6.25 8.30
N ALA A 45 3.76 7.48 8.55
CA ALA A 45 2.37 7.88 8.40
C ALA A 45 1.84 7.69 6.96
N GLY A 46 2.68 7.95 5.94
CA GLY A 46 2.31 7.70 4.54
C GLY A 46 2.22 6.21 4.23
N ALA A 47 3.12 5.40 4.80
CA ALA A 47 3.05 3.95 4.67
C ALA A 47 1.83 3.35 5.39
N GLU A 48 1.43 3.90 6.53
CA GLU A 48 0.20 3.49 7.25
C GLU A 48 -1.03 3.73 6.38
N LEU A 49 -1.14 4.90 5.76
CA LEU A 49 -2.23 5.21 4.82
C LEU A 49 -2.29 4.24 3.64
N PHE A 50 -1.15 3.84 3.08
CA PHE A 50 -1.11 2.84 2.01
C PHE A 50 -1.56 1.46 2.50
N MET A 51 -1.10 1.02 3.67
CA MET A 51 -1.53 -0.25 4.25
C MET A 51 -3.04 -0.28 4.53
N ASP A 52 -3.61 0.81 5.02
CA ASP A 52 -5.05 0.94 5.26
C ASP A 52 -5.85 0.96 3.95
N GLU A 53 -5.31 1.56 2.89
CA GLU A 53 -5.90 1.48 1.56
C GLU A 53 -5.88 0.06 0.99
N LEU A 54 -4.77 -0.66 1.17
CA LEU A 54 -4.67 -2.06 0.77
C LEU A 54 -5.63 -2.95 1.57
N GLU A 55 -5.86 -2.66 2.85
CA GLU A 55 -6.84 -3.35 3.69
C GLU A 55 -8.27 -3.11 3.20
N ARG A 56 -8.64 -1.85 2.94
CA ARG A 56 -9.97 -1.50 2.37
C ARG A 56 -10.24 -2.20 1.04
N ARG A 57 -9.19 -2.52 0.29
CA ARG A 57 -9.27 -3.22 -1.00
C ARG A 57 -9.20 -4.74 -0.86
N GLY A 58 -9.01 -5.28 0.34
CA GLY A 58 -8.92 -6.72 0.61
C GLY A 58 -7.59 -7.35 0.20
N VAL A 59 -6.52 -6.56 0.03
CA VAL A 59 -5.19 -7.07 -0.34
C VAL A 59 -4.45 -7.61 0.89
N VAL A 60 -4.55 -6.90 2.00
CA VAL A 60 -4.01 -7.29 3.30
C VAL A 60 -5.14 -7.52 4.30
N GLY A 61 -4.92 -8.44 5.22
CA GLY A 61 -5.82 -8.71 6.33
C GLY A 61 -5.74 -7.64 7.42
N PRO A 62 -6.62 -7.74 8.44
CA PRO A 62 -6.68 -6.79 9.54
C PRO A 62 -5.38 -6.77 10.33
N SER A 63 -5.06 -5.62 10.89
CA SER A 63 -3.89 -5.46 11.76
C SER A 63 -4.09 -6.23 13.09
N THR A 64 -3.28 -7.26 13.34
CA THR A 64 -3.27 -8.03 14.61
C THR A 64 -2.32 -7.44 15.65
N GLY A 65 -2.18 -6.11 15.68
CA GLY A 65 -1.34 -5.39 16.66
C GLY A 65 0.12 -5.30 16.24
N ALA A 66 1.03 -5.92 17.00
CA ALA A 66 2.49 -5.74 16.85
C ALA A 66 3.13 -6.52 15.67
N LYS A 67 2.35 -7.28 14.90
CA LYS A 67 2.83 -8.13 13.80
C LYS A 67 2.49 -7.53 12.45
N ALA A 68 3.23 -7.97 11.42
CA ALA A 68 2.91 -7.64 10.03
C ALA A 68 1.51 -8.16 9.68
N ARG A 69 0.80 -7.43 8.83
CA ARG A 69 -0.52 -7.85 8.34
C ARG A 69 -0.36 -9.07 7.43
N ASP A 70 -1.29 -10.01 7.54
CA ASP A 70 -1.36 -11.17 6.64
C ASP A 70 -1.72 -10.69 5.23
N VAL A 71 -1.08 -11.26 4.21
CA VAL A 71 -1.37 -10.92 2.82
C VAL A 71 -2.39 -11.91 2.28
N LEU A 72 -3.54 -11.41 1.84
CA LEU A 72 -4.65 -12.26 1.36
C LEU A 72 -4.55 -12.54 -0.15
N VAL A 73 -3.77 -11.73 -0.87
CA VAL A 73 -3.56 -11.87 -2.31
C VAL A 73 -2.32 -12.68 -2.61
N ASN A 74 -2.47 -13.69 -3.46
CA ASN A 74 -1.38 -14.50 -3.97
C ASN A 74 -0.57 -13.70 -5.02
N PRO A 75 0.78 -13.77 -5.01
CA PRO A 75 1.62 -13.16 -6.05
C PRO A 75 1.26 -13.58 -7.49
N ALA A 76 0.69 -14.76 -7.70
CA ALA A 76 0.21 -15.16 -9.03
C ALA A 76 -0.91 -14.24 -9.57
N SER A 77 -1.73 -13.65 -8.70
CA SER A 77 -2.85 -12.77 -9.06
C SER A 77 -2.48 -11.28 -9.01
N LEU A 78 -1.19 -10.97 -8.84
CA LEU A 78 -0.70 -9.59 -8.75
C LEU A 78 -1.03 -8.77 -10.01
N HIS A 79 -0.90 -9.37 -11.19
CA HIS A 79 -1.16 -8.70 -12.45
C HIS A 79 -2.62 -8.21 -12.54
N ASP A 80 -3.57 -9.09 -12.20
CA ASP A 80 -5.00 -8.79 -12.18
C ASP A 80 -5.33 -7.74 -11.12
N LEU A 81 -4.71 -7.83 -9.95
CA LEU A 81 -4.85 -6.82 -8.90
C LEU A 81 -4.40 -5.44 -9.42
N LEU A 82 -3.18 -5.32 -9.95
CA LEU A 82 -2.63 -4.05 -10.44
C LEU A 82 -3.47 -3.46 -11.58
N ALA A 83 -3.97 -4.31 -12.48
CA ALA A 83 -4.89 -3.90 -13.53
C ALA A 83 -6.20 -3.33 -12.94
N GLY A 84 -6.80 -4.02 -11.97
CA GLY A 84 -8.01 -3.57 -11.28
C GLY A 84 -7.80 -2.30 -10.44
N LEU A 85 -6.61 -2.12 -9.85
CA LEU A 85 -6.25 -0.88 -9.17
C LEU A 85 -6.21 0.27 -10.19
N ARG A 86 -5.50 0.13 -11.30
CA ARG A 86 -5.39 1.20 -12.32
C ARG A 86 -6.74 1.63 -12.89
N GLN A 87 -7.66 0.69 -13.11
CA GLN A 87 -9.00 1.00 -13.63
C GLN A 87 -9.84 1.87 -12.67
N ARG A 88 -9.70 1.70 -11.36
CA ARG A 88 -10.45 2.49 -10.37
C ARG A 88 -9.95 3.92 -10.17
N ALA A 89 -8.71 4.23 -10.59
CA ALA A 89 -8.20 5.60 -10.56
C ALA A 89 -8.58 6.42 -11.80
N ALA A 90 -9.05 5.76 -12.86
CA ALA A 90 -9.47 6.39 -14.11
C ALA A 90 -10.98 6.68 -14.16
N ALA A 91 -11.73 6.38 -13.10
CA ALA A 91 -13.17 6.60 -12.96
C ALA A 91 -13.45 7.67 -11.89
#